data_AF-A0A7W0QQ98-F1
#
_entry.id   AF-A0A7W0QQ98-F1
#
_cell.length_a   1.000
_cell.length_b   1.000
_cell.length_c   1.000
_cell.angle_alpha   90.00
_cell.angle_beta   90.00
_cell.angle_gamma   90.00
#
_symmetry.space_group_name_H-M   'P 1'
#
loop_
_entity.id
_entity.type
_entity.pdbx_description
1 polymer ?
#
loop_
_entity_poly.entity_id
_entity_poly.type
_entity_poly.pdbx_seq_one_letter_code
_entity_poly.pdbx_strand_id
1 'polypeptide(L)' 'MTHISVEGTGVSVSPSLIRLSVGIEHIDDLIADLEQALV' A
#
# COMPACT_ATOMS: atom_id res chain seq x y z
N MET A 1 11.73 -5.56 1.93
CA MET A 1 11.83 -5.05 0.56
C MET A 1 12.28 -6.22 -0.32
N THR A 2 11.40 -7.19 -0.58
CA THR A 2 11.77 -8.55 -1.09
C THR A 2 10.60 -9.26 -1.82
N HIS A 3 9.65 -8.54 -2.41
CA HIS A 3 8.49 -9.17 -3.08
C HIS A 3 8.81 -9.70 -4.49
N ILE A 4 9.73 -9.08 -5.22
CA ILE A 4 10.11 -9.49 -6.59
C ILE A 4 10.73 -10.91 -6.58
N SER A 5 11.41 -11.29 -5.50
CA SER A 5 12.11 -12.58 -5.40
C SER A 5 11.18 -13.81 -5.33
N VAL A 6 9.88 -13.63 -5.06
CA VAL A 6 8.89 -14.73 -4.98
C VAL A 6 7.88 -14.73 -6.14
N GLU A 7 8.13 -13.93 -7.17
CA GLU A 7 7.27 -13.85 -8.36
C GLU A 7 7.13 -15.24 -9.03
N GLY A 8 5.89 -15.62 -9.38
CA GLY A 8 5.59 -16.94 -9.97
C GLY A 8 5.49 -18.12 -8.99
N THR A 9 5.61 -17.87 -7.68
CA THR A 9 5.42 -18.89 -6.62
C THR A 9 4.07 -18.76 -5.92
N GLY A 10 3.61 -19.79 -5.20
CA GLY A 10 2.34 -19.75 -4.45
C GLY A 10 2.27 -18.72 -3.31
N VAL A 11 3.38 -18.04 -2.98
CA VAL A 11 3.47 -16.94 -2.00
C VAL A 11 3.76 -15.60 -2.67
N SER A 12 3.63 -15.50 -4.00
CA SER A 12 3.68 -14.23 -4.72
C SER A 12 2.53 -13.32 -4.30
N VAL A 13 2.81 -12.04 -4.08
CA VAL A 13 1.82 -11.05 -3.69
C VAL A 13 1.18 -10.42 -4.94
N SER A 14 -0.10 -10.07 -4.86
CA SER A 14 -0.80 -9.41 -5.98
C SER A 14 -0.06 -8.15 -6.44
N PRO A 15 0.10 -7.92 -7.77
CA PRO A 15 0.67 -6.68 -8.31
C PRO A 15 -0.10 -5.42 -7.91
N SER A 16 -1.39 -5.55 -7.58
CA SER A 16 -2.24 -4.45 -7.12
C SER A 16 -2.17 -4.22 -5.61
N LEU A 17 -1.41 -5.01 -4.85
CA LEU A 17 -1.31 -4.82 -3.41
C LEU A 17 -0.51 -3.54 -3.09
N ILE A 18 -1.15 -2.62 -2.38
CA ILE A 18 -0.52 -1.43 -1.83
C ILE A 18 -0.31 -1.64 -0.34
N ARG A 19 0.91 -1.37 0.15
CA ARG A 19 1.24 -1.41 1.58
C ARG A 19 1.57 -0.01 2.06
N LEU A 20 0.73 0.52 2.95
CA LEU A 20 0.91 1.84 3.54
C LEU A 20 1.52 1.69 4.95
N SER A 21 2.53 2.50 5.26
CA SER A 21 3.04 2.68 6.61
C SER A 21 2.54 4.01 7.12
N VAL A 22 1.49 3.99 7.93
CA VAL A 22 0.84 5.21 8.42
C VAL A 22 1.67 5.83 9.54
N GLY A 23 1.87 7.14 9.49
CA GLY A 23 2.60 7.91 10.50
C GLY A 23 1.70 8.33 11.68
N ILE A 24 2.02 9.48 12.27
CA ILE A 24 1.32 10.04 13.44
C ILE A 24 0.67 11.41 13.11
N GLU A 25 0.43 11.66 11.82
CA GLU A 25 -0.23 12.86 11.32
C GLU A 25 -1.69 12.95 11.79
N HIS A 26 -2.35 14.08 11.52
CA HIS A 26 -3.78 14.21 11.77
C HIS A 26 -4.58 13.25 10.90
N ILE A 27 -5.53 12.57 11.52
CA ILE A 27 -6.31 11.52 10.87
C ILE A 27 -7.11 12.05 9.67
N ASP A 28 -7.68 13.25 9.77
CA ASP A 28 -8.51 13.82 8.72
C ASP A 28 -7.69 14.17 7.47
N ASP A 29 -6.44 14.62 7.64
CA ASP A 29 -5.53 14.90 6.53
C ASP A 29 -5.15 13.62 5.79
N LEU A 30 -4.84 12.55 6.54
CA LEU A 30 -4.50 11.24 5.95
C LEU A 30 -5.66 10.65 5.15
N ILE A 31 -6.89 10.79 5.65
CA ILE A 31 -8.09 10.33 4.95
C ILE A 31 -8.31 11.17 3.68
N ALA A 32 -8.25 12.49 3.79
CA ALA A 32 -8.44 13.38 2.64
C ALA A 32 -7.42 13.12 1.52
N ASP A 33 -6.16 12.88 1.88
CA ASP A 33 -5.10 12.55 0.91
C ASP A 33 -5.38 11.24 0.18
N LEU A 34 -5.79 10.19 0.91
CA LEU A 34 -6.13 8.90 0.32
C LEU A 34 -7.41 8.96 -0.53
N GLU A 35 -8.41 9.72 -0.09
CA GLU A 35 -9.63 9.96 -0.86
C GLU A 35 -9.32 10.67 -2.19
N GLN A 36 -8.49 11.72 -2.16
CA GLN A 36 -8.07 12.39 -3.40
C GLN A 36 -7.25 11.47 -4.31
N ALA A 37 -6.39 10.61 -3.76
CA ALA A 37 -5.50 9.75 -4.54
C ALA A 37 -6.20 8.53 -5.18
N LEU A 38 -7.34 8.09 -4.63
CA LEU A 38 -8.08 6.91 -5.08
C LEU A 38 -9.27 7.23 -6.01
N VAL A 39 -9.58 8.51 -6.21
CA VAL A 39 -10.60 9.01 -7.14
C VAL A 39 -9.93 9.52 -8.41
#